data_AF-W7C2G8-F1
#
_entry.id   AF-W7C2G8-F1
#
_cell.length_a   1.000
_cell.length_b   1.000
_cell.length_c   1.000
_cell.angle_alpha   90.00
_cell.angle_beta   90.00
_cell.angle_gamma   90.00
#
_symmetry.space_group_name_H-M   'P 1'
#
loop_
_entity.id
_entity.type
_entity.pdbx_description
1 polymer ?
#
loop_
_entity_poly.entity_id
_entity_poly.type
_entity_poly.pdbx_seq_one_letter_code
_entity_poly.pdbx_strand_id
1 'polypeptide(L)'
;MKNKNLKYSLRMDSKERVILKCKIEDLRYIRMLQAILNVDLMRKPRLHGQCWFINTRTNIIFHAYDDRGLDIVGNESSSLRSLYEQYQDWILDYDREQIDNYFIE
;
A
#
# COMPACT_ATOMS: atom_id res chain seq x y z
N MET A 1 12.55 -22.43 9.74
CA MET A 1 13.43 -22.57 8.56
C MET A 1 14.21 -21.27 8.31
N LYS A 2 15.49 -21.20 8.69
CA LYS A 2 16.38 -20.09 8.32
C LYS A 2 17.26 -20.57 7.17
N ASN A 3 16.86 -20.29 5.94
CA ASN A 3 17.68 -20.56 4.78
C ASN A 3 18.65 -19.37 4.57
N LYS A 4 19.95 -19.61 4.75
CA LYS A 4 21.00 -18.57 4.78
C LYS A 4 21.25 -17.88 3.42
N ASN A 5 20.55 -18.29 2.36
CA ASN A 5 20.70 -17.75 1.00
C ASN A 5 19.48 -16.97 0.48
N LEU A 6 18.49 -16.65 1.32
CA LEU A 6 17.42 -15.75 0.93
C LEU A 6 17.88 -14.28 1.04
N LYS A 7 17.89 -13.53 -0.07
CA LYS A 7 17.97 -12.05 -0.12
C LYS A 7 16.78 -11.36 0.56
N TYR A 8 15.82 -12.14 1.07
CA TYR A 8 14.53 -11.71 1.57
C TYR A 8 14.33 -12.25 2.98
N SER A 9 13.77 -11.43 3.86
CA SER A 9 13.40 -11.89 5.21
C SER A 9 11.89 -12.11 5.27
N LEU A 10 11.50 -13.34 5.58
CA LEU A 10 10.13 -13.68 5.97
C LEU A 10 10.06 -13.74 7.50
N ARG A 11 9.13 -13.00 8.09
CA ARG A 11 8.78 -13.13 9.51
C ARG A 11 7.30 -13.39 9.62
N MET A 12 6.94 -14.34 10.47
CA MET A 12 5.57 -14.55 10.93
C MET A 12 5.55 -14.20 12.41
N ASP A 13 4.54 -13.47 12.85
CA ASP A 13 4.32 -13.23 14.26
C ASP A 13 3.08 -13.97 14.79
N SER A 14 2.83 -13.84 16.08
CA SER A 14 1.71 -14.48 16.78
C SER A 14 0.34 -13.96 16.36
N LYS A 15 0.26 -12.94 15.50
CA LYS A 15 -0.98 -12.34 14.98
C LYS A 15 -1.23 -12.73 13.52
N GLU A 16 -0.64 -13.83 13.05
CA GLU A 16 -0.76 -14.31 11.67
C GLU A 16 -0.23 -13.31 10.62
N ARG A 17 0.57 -12.32 11.03
CA ARG A 17 1.13 -11.33 10.11
C ARG A 17 2.36 -11.88 9.44
N VAL A 18 2.39 -11.77 8.12
CA VAL A 18 3.55 -12.11 7.29
C VAL A 18 4.25 -10.83 6.86
N ILE A 19 5.52 -10.68 7.22
CA ILE A 19 6.36 -9.55 6.79
C ILE A 19 7.38 -10.08 5.80
N LEU A 20 7.37 -9.53 4.58
CA LEU A 20 8.31 -9.84 3.51
C LEU A 20 9.12 -8.60 3.15
N LYS A 21 10.41 -8.60 3.48
CA LYS A 21 11.35 -7.57 2.98
C LYS A 21 11.86 -8.00 1.60
N CYS A 22 11.53 -7.23 0.57
CA CYS A 22 11.87 -7.52 -0.83
C CYS A 22 11.98 -6.22 -1.67
N LYS A 23 12.36 -6.34 -2.94
CA LYS A 23 12.25 -5.26 -3.91
C LYS A 23 10.94 -5.40 -4.70
N ILE A 24 10.52 -4.31 -5.32
CA ILE A 24 9.29 -4.30 -6.15
C ILE A 24 9.38 -5.26 -7.35
N GLU A 25 10.59 -5.44 -7.92
CA GLU A 25 10.85 -6.37 -9.03
C GLU A 25 10.62 -7.84 -8.66
N ASP A 26 10.66 -8.17 -7.37
CA ASP A 26 10.40 -9.52 -6.87
C ASP A 26 8.90 -9.81 -6.71
N LEU A 27 8.05 -8.79 -6.83
CA LEU A 27 6.61 -8.88 -6.58
C LEU A 27 5.84 -8.87 -7.90
N ARG A 28 4.86 -9.77 -8.01
CA ARG A 28 3.78 -9.63 -9.01
C ARG A 28 2.75 -8.63 -8.51
N TYR A 29 3.17 -7.40 -8.24
CA TYR A 29 2.37 -6.39 -7.54
C TYR A 29 1.05 -6.08 -8.27
N ILE A 30 1.03 -6.05 -9.61
CA ILE A 30 -0.20 -5.89 -10.39
C ILE A 30 -1.21 -7.01 -10.06
N ARG A 31 -0.74 -8.26 -10.04
CA ARG A 31 -1.59 -9.42 -9.73
C ARG A 31 -2.05 -9.43 -8.27
N MET A 32 -1.23 -8.88 -7.37
CA MET A 32 -1.60 -8.72 -5.96
C MET A 32 -2.65 -7.63 -5.77
N LEU A 33 -2.50 -6.46 -6.40
CA LEU A 33 -3.50 -5.41 -6.41
C LEU A 33 -4.83 -5.93 -6.97
N GLN A 34 -4.79 -6.61 -8.12
CA GLN A 34 -5.98 -7.30 -8.66
C GLN A 34 -6.61 -8.25 -7.64
N ALA A 35 -5.80 -9.00 -6.90
CA ALA A 35 -6.30 -9.93 -5.90
C ALA A 35 -6.95 -9.23 -4.70
N ILE A 36 -6.47 -8.05 -4.31
CA ILE A 36 -7.07 -7.22 -3.26
C ILE A 36 -8.43 -6.69 -3.73
N LEU A 37 -8.47 -6.00 -4.87
CA LEU A 37 -9.69 -5.36 -5.39
C LEU A 37 -10.79 -6.38 -5.73
N ASN A 38 -10.41 -7.59 -6.15
CA ASN A 38 -11.37 -8.64 -6.51
C ASN A 38 -12.09 -9.28 -5.32
N VAL A 39 -11.69 -9.00 -4.07
CA VAL A 39 -12.35 -9.56 -2.87
C VAL A 39 -13.81 -9.14 -2.85
N ASP A 40 -14.07 -7.84 -2.98
CA ASP A 40 -15.42 -7.27 -2.90
C ASP A 40 -16.26 -7.58 -4.14
N LEU A 41 -15.60 -7.71 -5.29
CA LEU A 41 -16.23 -8.11 -6.55
C LEU A 41 -16.45 -9.63 -6.67
N MET A 42 -16.02 -10.43 -5.70
CA MET A 42 -16.07 -11.90 -5.72
C MET A 42 -15.38 -12.56 -6.94
N ARG A 43 -14.47 -11.86 -7.61
CA ARG A 43 -13.71 -12.33 -8.80
C ARG A 43 -12.43 -13.05 -8.39
N LYS A 44 -11.74 -13.76 -9.29
CA LYS A 44 -10.41 -14.37 -9.03
C LYS A 44 -9.33 -13.62 -9.82
N PRO A 45 -8.08 -13.51 -9.31
CA PRO A 45 -7.56 -14.00 -8.02
C PRO A 45 -8.13 -13.20 -6.84
N ARG A 46 -8.01 -13.71 -5.60
CA ARG A 46 -8.38 -13.02 -4.35
C ARG A 46 -7.30 -13.14 -3.30
N LEU A 47 -7.07 -12.05 -2.57
CA LEU A 47 -6.20 -12.02 -1.40
C LEU A 47 -7.05 -11.67 -0.18
N HIS A 48 -7.38 -12.67 0.63
CA HIS A 48 -8.12 -12.43 1.87
C HIS A 48 -7.18 -11.86 2.94
N GLY A 49 -7.66 -10.87 3.70
CA GLY A 49 -6.89 -10.17 4.71
C GLY A 49 -6.38 -8.82 4.21
N GLN A 50 -5.50 -8.21 5.00
CA GLN A 50 -4.98 -6.87 4.74
C GLN A 50 -3.55 -6.95 4.21
N CYS A 51 -3.22 -6.10 3.24
CA CYS A 51 -1.92 -6.07 2.59
C CYS A 51 -1.39 -4.64 2.51
N TRP A 52 -0.25 -4.40 3.15
CA TRP A 52 0.43 -3.10 3.15
C TRP A 52 1.72 -3.19 2.33
N PHE A 53 1.89 -2.25 1.42
CA PHE A 53 3.15 -2.03 0.73
C PHE A 53 3.89 -0.90 1.42
N ILE A 54 5.05 -1.20 2.01
CA ILE A 54 5.83 -0.24 2.79
C ILE A 54 7.12 0.08 2.03
N ASN A 55 7.22 1.29 1.49
CA ASN A 55 8.44 1.78 0.87
C ASN A 55 9.37 2.37 1.93
N THR A 56 10.33 1.55 2.38
CA THR A 56 11.30 1.94 3.42
C THR A 56 12.32 3.01 2.99
N ARG A 57 12.35 3.41 1.71
CA ARG A 57 13.21 4.53 1.26
C ARG A 57 12.49 5.87 1.33
N THR A 58 11.20 5.89 0.97
CA THR A 58 10.40 7.12 0.95
C THR A 58 9.54 7.28 2.21
N ASN A 59 9.53 6.29 3.10
CA ASN A 59 8.65 6.23 4.28
C ASN A 59 7.15 6.33 3.93
N ILE A 60 6.78 5.84 2.74
CA ILE A 60 5.39 5.82 2.28
C ILE A 60 4.82 4.42 2.48
N ILE A 61 3.62 4.36 3.05
CA ILE A 61 2.78 3.17 3.15
C ILE A 61 1.65 3.31 2.13
N PHE A 62 1.42 2.27 1.35
CA PHE A 62 0.31 2.15 0.43
C PHE A 62 -0.58 0.98 0.85
N HIS A 63 -1.88 1.23 1.01
CA HIS A 63 -2.85 0.24 1.45
C HIS A 63 -4.16 0.37 0.67
N ALA A 64 -4.33 -0.45 -0.36
CA ALA A 64 -5.64 -0.66 -0.97
C ALA A 64 -6.44 -1.63 -0.09
N TYR A 65 -7.64 -1.24 0.33
CA TYR A 65 -8.49 -2.05 1.19
C TYR A 65 -9.66 -2.72 0.44
N ASP A 66 -10.15 -2.12 -0.64
CA ASP A 66 -11.18 -2.69 -1.53
C ASP A 66 -11.20 -2.02 -2.92
N ASP A 67 -12.24 -2.27 -3.72
CA ASP A 67 -12.44 -1.70 -5.06
C ASP A 67 -12.89 -0.23 -5.08
N ARG A 68 -13.12 0.39 -3.91
CA ARG A 68 -13.58 1.77 -3.76
C ARG A 68 -12.44 2.74 -3.47
N GLY A 69 -11.39 2.30 -2.78
CA GLY A 69 -10.36 3.21 -2.32
C GLY A 69 -9.08 2.58 -1.78
N LEU A 70 -8.15 3.47 -1.42
CA LEU A 70 -6.86 3.14 -0.82
C LEU A 70 -6.38 4.30 0.06
N ASP A 71 -5.51 3.97 1.02
CA ASP A 71 -4.80 4.95 1.83
C ASP A 71 -3.33 5.04 1.40
N ILE A 72 -2.81 6.26 1.32
CA ILE A 72 -1.39 6.56 1.20
C ILE A 72 -0.96 7.36 2.43
N VAL A 73 -0.03 6.82 3.21
CA VAL A 73 0.44 7.43 4.44
C VAL A 73 1.92 7.73 4.32
N GLY A 74 2.29 8.99 4.53
CA GLY A 74 3.68 9.46 4.64
C GLY A 74 3.99 9.90 6.06
N ASN A 75 5.28 9.99 6.40
CA ASN A 75 5.73 10.52 7.69
C ASN A 75 5.60 12.04 7.80
N GLU A 76 5.52 12.73 6.66
CA GLU A 76 5.45 14.18 6.53
C GLU A 76 4.74 14.57 5.22
N SER A 77 4.11 15.74 5.17
CA SER A 77 3.38 16.20 3.97
C SER A 77 4.28 16.33 2.74
N SER A 78 5.53 16.78 2.92
CA SER A 78 6.53 16.89 1.84
C SER A 78 6.76 15.55 1.12
N SER A 79 6.73 14.42 1.84
CA SER A 79 6.88 13.06 1.28
C SER A 79 5.72 12.67 0.35
N LEU A 80 4.55 13.28 0.54
CA LEU A 80 3.33 13.02 -0.23
C LEU A 80 3.07 14.06 -1.31
N ARG A 81 3.79 15.19 -1.30
CA ARG A 81 3.57 16.34 -2.21
C ARG A 81 3.44 15.93 -3.67
N SER A 82 4.41 15.18 -4.20
CA SER A 82 4.39 14.76 -5.60
C SER A 82 3.22 13.82 -5.93
N LEU A 83 2.78 12.99 -4.98
CA LEU A 83 1.61 12.12 -5.15
C LEU A 83 0.32 12.93 -5.11
N TYR A 84 0.22 13.87 -4.17
CA TYR A 84 -0.91 14.80 -4.10
C TYR A 84 -1.05 15.59 -5.40
N GLU A 85 0.02 16.24 -5.87
CA GLU A 85 -0.02 17.01 -7.12
C GLU A 85 -0.42 16.16 -8.33
N GLN A 86 0.07 14.92 -8.40
CA GLN A 86 -0.20 14.01 -9.51
C GLN A 86 -1.61 13.39 -9.48
N TYR A 87 -2.15 13.10 -8.29
CA TYR A 87 -3.38 12.32 -8.11
C TYR A 87 -4.48 13.09 -7.35
N GLN A 88 -4.37 14.41 -7.20
CA GLN A 88 -5.38 15.24 -6.52
C GLN A 88 -6.80 15.09 -7.10
N ASP A 89 -6.92 14.75 -8.38
CA ASP A 89 -8.21 14.50 -9.03
C ASP A 89 -8.88 13.21 -8.55
N TRP A 90 -8.15 12.32 -7.88
CA TRP A 90 -8.68 11.08 -7.30
C TRP A 90 -9.23 11.28 -5.88
N ILE A 91 -8.95 12.43 -5.27
CA ILE A 91 -9.46 12.77 -3.94
C ILE A 91 -10.96 13.05 -4.04
N LEU A 92 -11.74 12.44 -3.14
CA LEU A 92 -13.18 12.63 -3.08
C LEU A 92 -13.51 14.00 -2.50
N ASP A 93 -14.57 14.64 -2.98
CA ASP A 93 -14.92 16.01 -2.61
C ASP A 93 -15.08 16.21 -1.10
N TYR A 94 -15.56 15.17 -0.39
CA TYR A 94 -15.73 15.21 1.06
C TYR A 94 -14.40 15.14 1.84
N ASP A 95 -13.33 14.60 1.26
CA ASP A 95 -11.99 14.55 1.87
C ASP A 95 -11.12 15.74 1.42
N ARG A 96 -11.47 16.37 0.29
CA ARG A 96 -10.63 17.33 -0.43
C ARG A 96 -10.19 18.50 0.44
N GLU A 97 -11.11 19.19 1.11
CA GLU A 97 -10.78 20.34 1.95
C GLU A 97 -9.78 19.96 3.06
N GLN A 98 -10.00 18.80 3.71
CA GLN A 98 -9.12 18.33 4.76
C GLN A 98 -7.73 17.97 4.20
N ILE A 99 -7.66 17.29 3.05
CA ILE A 99 -6.40 16.89 2.44
C ILE A 99 -5.63 18.12 1.96
N ASP A 100 -6.29 19.06 1.27
CA ASP A 100 -5.69 20.30 0.77
C ASP A 100 -5.02 21.08 1.89
N ASN A 101 -5.64 21.14 3.08
CA ASN A 101 -5.08 21.82 4.26
C ASN A 101 -3.72 21.26 4.73
N TYR A 102 -3.37 20.01 4.43
CA TYR A 102 -2.03 19.46 4.72
C TYR A 102 -0.94 19.96 3.75
N PHE A 103 -1.35 20.59 2.66
CA PHE A 103 -0.51 20.98 1.54
C PHE A 103 -0.47 22.50 1.33
N ILE A 104 -1.24 23.28 2.09
CA ILE A 104 -1.13 24.74 2.13
C ILE A 104 0.18 25.13 2.83
N GLU A 105 1.06 25.81 2.09
CA GLU A 105 2.27 26.48 2.62
C GLU A 105 2.00 27.97 2.83
#